data_AF-A0A8T4IBS1-F1
#
_entry.id   AF-A0A8T4IBS1-F1
#
_cell.length_a   1.000
_cell.length_b   1.000
_cell.length_c   1.000
_cell.angle_alpha   90.00
_cell.angle_beta   90.00
_cell.angle_gamma   90.00
#
_symmetry.space_group_name_H-M   'P 1'
#
loop_
_entity.id
_entity.type
_entity.pdbx_description
1 polymer ?
#
loop_
_entity_poly.entity_id
_entity_poly.type
_entity_poly.pdbx_seq_one_letter_code
_entity_poly.pdbx_strand_id
1 'polypeptide(L)' 'VILLHRPDMHDPESPRAGEADLIVDKHRGGARASITVAAQPHDSRFVDMADLSWAPRVANGQEVAA' A
#
# COMPACT_ATOMS: atom_id res chain seq x y z
N VAL A 1 -15.15 -4.85 -5.03
CA VAL A 1 -15.11 -3.41 -5.43
C VAL A 1 -14.10 -2.74 -4.53
N ILE A 2 -13.22 -1.94 -5.12
CA ILE A 2 -12.22 -1.16 -4.41
C ILE A 2 -12.44 0.30 -4.80
N LEU A 3 -12.54 1.17 -3.80
CA LEU A 3 -12.56 2.62 -3.97
C LEU A 3 -11.15 3.15 -3.68
N LEU A 4 -10.74 4.18 -4.41
CA LEU A 4 -9.48 4.87 -4.20
C LEU A 4 -9.77 6.25 -3.64
N HIS A 5 -9.16 6.60 -2.52
CA HIS A 5 -9.22 7.93 -1.95
C HIS A 5 -7.81 8.49 -1.77
N ARG A 6 -7.57 9.66 -2.36
CA ARG A 6 -6.30 10.40 -2.25
C ARG A 6 -6.59 11.79 -1.70
N PRO A 7 -6.20 12.09 -0.46
CA PRO A 7 -6.50 13.39 0.16
C PRO A 7 -5.78 14.53 -0.57
N ASP A 8 -4.58 14.27 -1.09
CA ASP A 8 -3.76 15.23 -1.84
C ASP A 8 -4.30 15.58 -3.23
N MET A 9 -5.27 14.82 -3.75
CA MET A 9 -5.95 15.14 -5.00
C MET A 9 -6.89 16.35 -4.86
N HIS A 10 -7.45 16.56 -3.67
CA HIS A 10 -8.42 17.62 -3.40
C HIS A 10 -7.82 18.77 -2.60
N ASP A 11 -6.88 18.47 -1.70
CA ASP A 11 -6.15 19.45 -0.90
C ASP A 11 -4.63 19.23 -1.09
N PRO A 12 -3.97 20.04 -1.93
CA PRO A 12 -2.54 19.91 -2.20
C PRO A 12 -1.65 20.10 -0.96
N GLU A 13 -2.12 20.80 0.08
CA GLU A 13 -1.39 21.01 1.34
C GLU A 13 -1.76 19.97 2.41
N SER A 14 -2.49 18.93 2.01
CA SER A 14 -2.87 17.84 2.90
C SER A 14 -1.65 17.29 3.63
N PRO A 15 -1.73 17.09 4.96
CA PRO A 15 -0.66 16.48 5.74
C PRO A 15 -0.37 15.03 5.33
N ARG A 16 -1.25 14.40 4.53
CA ARG A 16 -1.12 13.05 3.97
C ARG A 16 -0.72 13.08 2.49
N ALA A 17 0.04 14.09 2.08
CA ALA A 17 0.57 14.19 0.73
C ALA A 17 1.41 12.95 0.38
N GLY A 18 1.12 12.32 -0.76
CA GLY A 18 1.79 11.08 -1.17
C GLY A 18 1.23 9.81 -0.53
N GLU A 19 0.14 9.87 0.23
CA GLU A 19 -0.61 8.69 0.69
C GLU A 19 -1.89 8.46 -0.13
N ALA A 20 -2.34 7.22 -0.17
CA ALA A 20 -3.67 6.86 -0.67
C ALA A 20 -4.32 5.77 0.18
N ASP A 21 -5.64 5.77 0.21
CA ASP A 21 -6.43 4.73 0.86
C ASP A 21 -7.10 3.85 -0.21
N LEU A 22 -6.84 2.54 -0.15
CA LEU A 22 -7.53 1.51 -0.91
C LEU A 22 -8.64 0.92 -0.04
N ILE A 23 -9.89 1.24 -0.38
CA ILE A 23 -11.06 0.87 0.43
C ILE A 23 -11.76 -0.32 -0.25
N VAL A 24 -11.63 -1.49 0.37
CA VAL A 24 -12.33 -2.71 -0.03
C VAL A 24 -13.79 -2.62 0.44
N ASP A 25 -14.62 -1.92 -0.32
CA ASP A 25 -16.02 -1.69 0.06
C ASP A 25 -16.92 -2.93 -0.19
N LYS A 26 -16.64 -3.72 -1.22
CA LYS A 26 -17.43 -4.94 -1.50
C LYS A 26 -16.54 -6.15 -1.67
N HIS A 27 -16.61 -7.04 -0.67
CA HIS A 27 -15.87 -8.29 -0.61
C HIS A 27 -16.83 -9.45 -0.27
N ARG A 28 -17.01 -10.40 -1.20
CA ARG A 28 -17.95 -11.53 -1.03
C ARG A 28 -17.45 -12.62 -0.07
N GLY A 29 -16.12 -12.77 0.04
CA GLY A 29 -15.46 -13.84 0.79
C GLY A 29 -14.82 -13.39 2.10
N GLY A 30 -15.03 -12.15 2.55
CA GLY A 30 -14.32 -11.65 3.73
C GLY A 30 -14.70 -10.24 4.15
N ALA A 31 -13.97 -9.74 5.14
CA ALA A 31 -14.18 -8.41 5.70
C ALA A 31 -13.86 -7.31 4.68
N ARG A 32 -14.50 -6.16 4.89
CA ARG A 32 -14.14 -4.88 4.28
C ARG A 32 -13.00 -4.27 5.06
N ALA A 33 -12.11 -3.56 4.38
CA ALA A 33 -10.96 -2.91 5.00
C ALA A 33 -10.59 -1.64 4.24
N SER A 34 -9.99 -0.69 4.95
CA SER A 34 -9.29 0.44 4.34
C SER A 34 -7.80 0.21 4.55
N ILE A 35 -7.03 0.23 3.47
CA ILE A 35 -5.60 -0.05 3.48
C ILE A 35 -4.89 1.21 3.01
N THR A 36 -4.11 1.82 3.89
CA THR A 36 -3.31 3.00 3.54
C THR A 36 -2.00 2.54 2.88
N VAL A 37 -1.66 3.17 1.76
CA VAL A 37 -0.48 2.89 0.94
C VAL A 37 0.24 4.18 0.58
N ALA A 38 1.53 4.10 0.29
CA ALA A 38 2.26 5.20 -0.33
C ALA A 38 1.92 5.28 -1.83
N ALA A 39 1.54 6.46 -2.32
CA ALA A 39 1.19 6.72 -3.71
C ALA A 39 2.33 7.45 -4.43
N GLN A 40 2.87 6.84 -5.48
CA GLN A 40 3.92 7.41 -6.32
C GLN A 40 3.37 7.60 -7.74
N PRO A 41 2.59 8.68 -7.99
CA PRO A 41 1.88 8.86 -9.25
C PRO A 41 2.82 9.10 -10.44
N HIS A 42 4.01 9.67 -10.22
CA HIS A 42 5.02 9.83 -11.27
C HIS A 42 5.53 8.48 -11.81
N ASP A 43 5.56 7.46 -10.96
CA ASP A 43 5.90 6.07 -11.31
C ASP A 43 4.65 5.22 -11.59
N SER A 44 3.45 5.80 -11.50
CA SER A 44 2.16 5.10 -11.62
C SER A 44 2.04 3.86 -10.71
N ARG A 45 2.58 3.92 -9.48
CA ARG A 45 2.60 2.77 -8.55
C ARG A 45 2.15 3.13 -7.14
N PHE A 46 1.78 2.09 -6.39
CA PHE A 46 1.53 2.14 -4.96
C PHE A 46 2.50 1.20 -4.24
N VAL A 47 2.98 1.60 -3.07
CA VAL A 47 3.95 0.84 -2.26
C VAL A 47 3.40 0.66 -0.85
N ASP A 48 3.71 -0.47 -0.23
CA ASP A 48 3.33 -0.76 1.14
C ASP A 48 3.97 0.25 2.12
N MET A 49 3.25 0.60 3.18
CA MET A 49 3.72 1.54 4.22
C MET A 49 4.63 0.86 5.25
N ALA A 50 4.55 -0.45 5.37
CA ALA A 50 5.41 -1.28 6.19
C ALA A 50 6.34 -2.08 5.26
N ASP A 51 7.64 -1.96 5.44
CA ASP A 51 8.60 -2.77 4.69
C ASP A 51 8.28 -4.28 4.87
N LEU A 52 8.03 -4.94 3.74
CA LEU A 52 7.47 -6.29 3.68
C LEU A 52 8.60 -7.32 3.65
N SER A 53 9.08 -7.68 4.84
CA SER A 53 9.99 -8.81 5.10
C SER A 53 9.47 -10.19 4.64
N TRP A 54 8.28 -10.27 4.05
CA TRP A 54 7.72 -11.48 3.46
C TRP A 54 8.12 -11.71 1.99
N ALA A 55 8.90 -10.81 1.37
CA ALA A 55 9.56 -11.15 0.12
C ALA A 55 10.42 -12.41 0.34
N PRO A 56 10.30 -13.46 -0.49
CA PRO A 56 11.21 -14.60 -0.38
C PRO A 56 12.62 -14.04 -0.51
N ARG A 57 13.45 -14.21 0.53
CA ARG A 57 14.86 -13.81 0.53
C ARG A 57 15.49 -14.41 -0.71
N VAL A 58 15.67 -13.58 -1.74
CA VAL A 58 16.44 -13.96 -2.90
C VAL A 58 17.85 -14.24 -2.39
N ALA A 59 18.23 -15.50 -2.60
CA ALA A 59 19.46 -16.12 -2.18
C ALA A 59 20.70 -15.31 -2.62
N ASN A 60 21.17 -14.42 -1.74
CA ASN A 60 22.53 -13.90 -1.77
C ASN A 60 23.36 -14.62 -0.71
N GLY A 61 23.45 -15.95 -0.84
CA GLY A 61 24.49 -16.77 -0.20
C GLY A 61 24.55 -16.80 1.33
N GLN A 62 23.59 -16.24 2.06
CA GLN A 62 23.62 -16.24 3.53
C GLN A 62 22.52 -17.12 4.12
N GLU A 63 22.98 -18.29 4.56
CA GLU A 63 22.33 -19.22 5.47
C GLU A 63 21.80 -18.48 6.69
N VAL A 64 20.56 -18.78 7.09
CA VAL A 64 20.13 -18.49 8.47
C VAL A 64 19.65 -19.80 9.08
N ALA A 65 20.31 -20.11 10.18
CA ALA A 65 20.13 -21.28 11.00
C ALA A 65 18.69 -21.43 11.50
N ALA A 66 18.37 -22.69 11.79
CA ALA A 66 17.11 -23.27 12.23
C ALA A 66 16.33 -22.47 13.29
#